data_AF-A0A4Y8CCI6-F1
#
_entry.id   AF-A0A4Y8CCI6-F1
#
_cell.length_a   1.000
_cell.length_b   1.000
_cell.length_c   1.000
_cell.angle_alpha   90.00
_cell.angle_beta   90.00
_cell.angle_gamma   90.00
#
_symmetry.space_group_name_H-M   'P 1'
#
loop_
_entity.id
_entity.type
_entity.pdbx_description
1 polymer ?
#
loop_
_entity_poly.entity_id
_entity_poly.type
_entity_poly.pdbx_seq_one_letter_code
_entity_poly.pdbx_strand_id
1 'polypeptide(L)'
;SQDKVIGLIGEMVTANTLQVMRVAEDNKIPLIAPAATGDRLLDKKIYSSRVCFMDSFQGSSLAKYVFSKLNYKSAVIVVDQSTDYSLGLAKAFEKQYKSNGGQILRILRVNSGDKDFRAIVAQVKSLNPEFIFLPLYYSEASLFARQSKLAGLNIPMGSADGVADQTFISLAGDASEGYIFTDSFDANNPTTKLSKEFISVYEKAKGTKEVPNFSAMG
;
A
#
# COMPACT_ATOMS: atom_id res chain seq x y z
N SER A 1 -0.08 9.62 -30.80
CA SER A 1 1.15 9.59 -29.97
C SER A 1 2.38 9.52 -30.87
N GLN A 2 3.53 10.02 -30.41
CA GLN A 2 4.82 9.90 -31.12
C GLN A 2 5.17 8.43 -31.42
N ASP A 3 4.93 7.56 -30.43
CA ASP A 3 5.19 6.12 -30.52
C ASP A 3 4.06 5.31 -31.16
N LYS A 4 2.96 5.97 -31.57
CA LYS A 4 1.77 5.36 -32.22
C LYS A 4 1.22 4.13 -31.49
N VAL A 5 1.31 4.10 -30.15
CA VAL A 5 0.80 2.99 -29.33
C VAL A 5 -0.72 2.83 -29.46
N ILE A 6 -1.18 1.59 -29.37
CA ILE A 6 -2.61 1.22 -29.40
C ILE A 6 -3.24 1.16 -28.00
N GLY A 7 -2.44 1.30 -26.94
CA GLY A 7 -2.87 1.23 -25.55
C GLY A 7 -1.72 1.54 -24.60
N LEU A 8 -2.05 1.71 -23.32
CA LEU A 8 -1.11 2.01 -22.24
C LEU A 8 -1.27 0.98 -21.11
N ILE A 9 -0.13 0.58 -20.52
CA ILE A 9 -0.10 -0.10 -19.23
C ILE A 9 0.64 0.83 -18.28
N GLY A 10 0.00 1.14 -17.15
CA GLY A 10 0.50 2.10 -16.18
C GLY A 10 -0.53 3.18 -15.83
N GLU A 11 -0.23 4.08 -14.89
CA GLU A 11 0.95 4.07 -14.00
C GLU A 11 0.66 3.21 -12.74
N MET A 12 1.59 3.15 -11.79
CA MET A 12 1.46 2.43 -10.52
C MET A 12 0.82 3.30 -9.42
N VAL A 13 1.29 4.53 -9.24
CA VAL A 13 0.84 5.44 -8.18
C VAL A 13 -0.50 6.04 -8.55
N THR A 14 -1.48 5.98 -7.65
CA THR A 14 -2.85 6.45 -7.90
C THR A 14 -2.89 7.89 -8.43
N ALA A 15 -2.14 8.81 -7.82
CA ALA A 15 -2.13 10.21 -8.23
C ALA A 15 -1.60 10.41 -9.66
N ASN A 16 -0.50 9.74 -10.02
CA ASN A 16 0.10 9.80 -11.35
C ASN A 16 -0.82 9.14 -12.38
N THR A 17 -1.37 7.98 -12.03
CA THR A 17 -2.28 7.22 -12.90
C THR A 17 -3.50 8.03 -13.27
N LEU A 18 -4.08 8.79 -12.33
CA LEU A 18 -5.18 9.73 -12.63
C LEU A 18 -4.80 10.77 -13.69
N GLN A 19 -3.56 11.27 -13.67
CA GLN A 19 -3.07 12.22 -14.69
C GLN A 19 -2.92 11.55 -16.06
N VAL A 20 -2.34 10.35 -16.11
CA VAL A 20 -2.17 9.59 -17.36
C VAL A 20 -3.54 9.19 -17.94
N MET A 21 -4.46 8.72 -17.10
CA MET A 21 -5.82 8.36 -17.51
C MET A 21 -6.56 9.53 -18.12
N ARG A 22 -6.40 10.76 -17.61
CA ARG A 22 -7.03 11.94 -18.23
C ARG A 22 -6.61 12.07 -19.71
N VAL A 23 -5.32 11.96 -19.99
CA VAL A 23 -4.80 12.05 -21.36
C VAL A 23 -5.28 10.86 -22.20
N ALA A 24 -5.28 9.65 -21.63
CA ALA A 24 -5.73 8.44 -22.30
C ALA A 24 -7.22 8.53 -22.71
N GLU A 25 -8.09 8.98 -21.80
CA GLU A 25 -9.51 9.19 -22.07
C GLU A 25 -9.76 10.26 -23.14
N ASP A 26 -9.10 11.42 -23.05
CA ASP A 26 -9.23 12.51 -24.03
C ASP A 26 -8.85 12.03 -25.46
N ASN A 27 -7.90 11.10 -25.56
CA ASN A 27 -7.44 10.53 -26.81
C ASN A 27 -8.09 9.18 -27.17
N LYS A 28 -9.03 8.68 -26.34
CA LYS A 28 -9.69 7.39 -26.54
C LYS A 28 -8.71 6.21 -26.65
N ILE A 29 -7.61 6.26 -25.90
CA ILE A 29 -6.58 5.24 -25.86
C ILE A 29 -6.86 4.32 -24.65
N PRO A 30 -7.01 3.00 -24.84
CA PRO A 30 -7.17 2.08 -23.74
C PRO A 30 -6.00 2.14 -22.76
N LEU A 31 -6.29 2.17 -21.46
CA LEU A 31 -5.28 2.16 -20.41
C LEU A 31 -5.61 1.11 -19.34
N ILE A 32 -4.62 0.30 -18.97
CA ILE A 32 -4.72 -0.68 -17.88
C ILE A 32 -3.76 -0.27 -16.77
N ALA A 33 -4.31 0.11 -15.61
CA ALA A 33 -3.52 0.41 -14.43
C ALA A 33 -3.18 -0.90 -13.69
N PRO A 34 -1.89 -1.25 -13.58
CA PRO A 34 -1.47 -2.48 -12.91
C PRO A 34 -1.68 -2.41 -11.39
N ALA A 35 -1.33 -1.29 -10.74
CA ALA A 35 -1.25 -1.21 -9.27
C ALA A 35 -1.94 0.01 -8.63
N ALA A 36 -2.59 0.88 -9.41
CA ALA A 36 -3.32 2.00 -8.83
C ALA A 36 -4.62 1.54 -8.16
N THR A 37 -4.65 1.57 -6.84
CA THR A 37 -5.70 0.96 -6.01
C THR A 37 -6.79 1.92 -5.54
N GLY A 38 -6.64 3.23 -5.84
CA GLY A 38 -7.63 4.27 -5.53
C GLY A 38 -9.07 3.87 -5.82
N ASP A 39 -9.97 3.99 -4.84
CA ASP A 39 -11.39 3.62 -4.99
C ASP A 39 -12.05 4.36 -6.17
N ARG A 40 -11.72 5.65 -6.34
CA ARG A 40 -12.29 6.53 -7.37
C ARG A 40 -11.52 6.55 -8.68
N LEU A 41 -10.50 5.69 -8.84
CA LEU A 41 -9.59 5.73 -9.97
C LEU A 41 -10.34 5.70 -11.31
N LEU A 42 -11.36 4.85 -11.42
CA LEU A 42 -12.12 4.61 -12.64
C LEU A 42 -13.41 5.46 -12.73
N ASP A 43 -13.61 6.44 -11.82
CA ASP A 43 -14.78 7.29 -11.86
C ASP A 43 -14.86 8.03 -13.19
N LYS A 44 -15.96 7.83 -13.91
CA LYS A 44 -16.25 8.44 -15.22
C LYS A 44 -15.18 8.13 -16.27
N LYS A 45 -14.58 6.93 -16.23
CA LYS A 45 -13.62 6.44 -17.21
C LYS A 45 -14.28 5.43 -18.14
N ILE A 46 -13.99 5.51 -19.43
CA ILE A 46 -14.53 4.60 -20.47
C ILE A 46 -13.39 3.78 -21.07
N TYR A 47 -12.22 4.38 -21.28
CA TYR A 47 -11.06 3.75 -21.89
C TYR A 47 -10.07 3.18 -20.87
N SER A 48 -10.24 3.52 -19.59
CA SER A 48 -9.33 3.09 -18.53
C SER A 48 -9.92 1.93 -17.71
N SER A 49 -9.05 1.01 -17.30
CA SER A 49 -9.36 -0.15 -16.46
C SER A 49 -8.21 -0.41 -15.49
N ARG A 50 -8.40 -1.33 -14.53
CA ARG A 50 -7.33 -1.83 -13.65
C ARG A 50 -7.42 -3.33 -13.48
N VAL A 51 -6.30 -3.94 -13.08
CA VAL A 51 -6.22 -5.38 -12.74
C VAL A 51 -6.01 -5.64 -11.24
N CYS A 52 -5.72 -4.60 -10.46
CA CYS A 52 -5.60 -4.66 -8.99
C CYS A 52 -6.93 -4.45 -8.27
N PHE A 53 -6.92 -4.75 -6.97
CA PHE A 53 -8.03 -4.48 -6.06
C PHE A 53 -8.20 -2.99 -5.71
N MET A 54 -9.11 -2.70 -4.79
CA MET A 54 -9.43 -1.37 -4.29
C MET A 54 -8.82 -1.12 -2.90
N ASP A 55 -8.50 0.13 -2.59
CA ASP A 55 -8.11 0.57 -1.24
C ASP A 55 -9.13 0.15 -0.18
N SER A 56 -10.42 0.28 -0.50
CA SER A 56 -11.50 -0.17 0.40
C SER A 56 -11.41 -1.64 0.76
N PHE A 57 -11.02 -2.50 -0.19
CA PHE A 57 -10.79 -3.91 0.06
C PHE A 57 -9.52 -4.15 0.89
N GLN A 58 -8.41 -3.49 0.56
CA GLN A 58 -7.15 -3.62 1.30
C GLN A 58 -7.27 -3.18 2.76
N GLY A 59 -7.71 -1.94 2.99
CA GLY A 59 -7.81 -1.37 4.33
C GLY A 59 -8.76 -2.15 5.23
N SER A 60 -9.89 -2.63 4.68
CA SER A 60 -10.82 -3.47 5.45
C SER A 60 -10.26 -4.87 5.72
N SER A 61 -9.50 -5.45 4.80
CA SER A 61 -8.87 -6.76 4.99
C SER A 61 -7.79 -6.71 6.07
N LEU A 62 -6.93 -5.68 6.05
CA LEU A 62 -5.92 -5.47 7.10
C LEU A 62 -6.57 -5.23 8.47
N ALA A 63 -7.61 -4.39 8.54
CA ALA A 63 -8.32 -4.13 9.79
C ALA A 63 -8.90 -5.41 10.42
N LYS A 64 -9.49 -6.30 9.60
CA LYS A 64 -9.98 -7.61 10.06
C LYS A 64 -8.85 -8.50 10.54
N TYR A 65 -7.73 -8.54 9.83
CA TYR A 65 -6.57 -9.32 10.22
C TYR A 65 -5.99 -8.85 11.56
N VAL A 66 -5.73 -7.55 11.69
CA VAL A 66 -5.19 -6.93 12.91
C VAL A 66 -6.12 -7.20 14.11
N PHE A 67 -7.42 -6.96 13.96
CA PHE A 67 -8.35 -7.12 15.08
C PHE A 67 -8.64 -8.58 15.45
N SER A 68 -8.89 -9.43 14.45
CA SER A 68 -9.43 -10.77 14.67
C SER A 68 -8.38 -11.87 14.67
N LYS A 69 -7.23 -11.67 14.03
CA LYS A 69 -6.12 -12.65 14.01
C LYS A 69 -5.00 -12.26 14.95
N LEU A 70 -4.57 -11.00 14.94
CA LEU A 70 -3.52 -10.53 15.84
C LEU A 70 -4.03 -10.12 17.22
N ASN A 71 -5.36 -9.94 17.35
CA ASN A 71 -6.04 -9.55 18.58
C ASN A 71 -5.65 -8.17 19.13
N TYR A 72 -5.03 -7.30 18.33
CA TYR A 72 -4.83 -5.91 18.71
C TYR A 72 -6.18 -5.19 18.72
N LYS A 73 -6.46 -4.46 19.81
CA LYS A 73 -7.74 -3.80 20.07
C LYS A 73 -7.65 -2.30 19.95
N SER A 74 -6.45 -1.72 20.03
CA SER A 74 -6.19 -0.30 19.86
C SER A 74 -5.19 -0.04 18.74
N ALA A 75 -5.48 0.98 17.92
CA ALA A 75 -4.58 1.38 16.83
C ALA A 75 -4.47 2.89 16.70
N VAL A 76 -3.34 3.35 16.17
CA VAL A 76 -3.16 4.70 15.63
C VAL A 76 -2.99 4.61 14.12
N ILE A 77 -3.59 5.55 13.39
CA ILE A 77 -3.40 5.68 11.94
C ILE A 77 -2.51 6.91 11.70
N VAL A 78 -1.43 6.76 10.93
CA VAL A 78 -0.65 7.90 10.42
C VAL A 78 -0.86 7.99 8.92
N VAL A 79 -1.69 8.94 8.52
CA VAL A 79 -2.17 9.08 7.14
C VAL A 79 -1.39 10.19 6.42
N ASP A 80 -1.03 9.94 5.17
CA ASP A 80 -0.60 10.98 4.25
C ASP A 80 -1.84 11.72 3.74
N GLN A 81 -2.02 12.96 4.20
CA GLN A 81 -3.19 13.76 3.83
C GLN A 81 -3.14 14.31 2.40
N SER A 82 -2.00 14.16 1.71
CA SER A 82 -1.80 14.66 0.36
C SER A 82 -2.16 13.67 -0.74
N THR A 83 -2.50 12.42 -0.39
CA THR A 83 -2.81 11.38 -1.38
C THR A 83 -4.18 10.72 -1.16
N ASP A 84 -4.94 10.59 -2.25
CA ASP A 84 -6.23 9.87 -2.22
C ASP A 84 -6.06 8.38 -1.84
N TYR A 85 -4.92 7.79 -2.20
CA TYR A 85 -4.53 6.42 -1.82
C TYR A 85 -4.48 6.26 -0.29
N SER A 86 -3.71 7.10 0.39
CA SER A 86 -3.55 7.01 1.84
C SER A 86 -4.86 7.32 2.57
N LEU A 87 -5.58 8.35 2.11
CA LEU A 87 -6.88 8.73 2.67
C LEU A 87 -7.93 7.63 2.50
N GLY A 88 -7.98 6.98 1.34
CA GLY A 88 -8.89 5.87 1.04
C GLY A 88 -8.64 4.67 1.96
N LEU A 89 -7.38 4.24 2.05
CA LEU A 89 -6.95 3.16 2.94
C LEU A 89 -7.24 3.45 4.41
N ALA A 90 -6.88 4.65 4.91
CA ALA A 90 -7.13 5.06 6.28
C ALA A 90 -8.61 5.00 6.63
N LYS A 91 -9.47 5.52 5.74
CA LYS A 91 -10.92 5.51 5.92
C LYS A 91 -11.49 4.09 5.96
N ALA A 92 -11.03 3.22 5.06
CA ALA A 92 -11.48 1.83 4.99
C ALA A 92 -11.06 1.04 6.23
N PHE A 93 -9.80 1.20 6.65
CA PHE A 93 -9.27 0.59 7.87
C PHE A 93 -10.04 1.07 9.10
N GLU A 94 -10.16 2.39 9.31
CA GLU A 94 -10.87 2.97 10.45
C GLU A 94 -12.30 2.43 10.56
N LYS A 95 -13.06 2.48 9.46
CA LYS A 95 -14.45 2.02 9.42
C LYS A 95 -14.55 0.56 9.82
N GLN A 96 -13.75 -0.30 9.20
CA GLN A 96 -13.80 -1.74 9.45
C GLN A 96 -13.30 -2.07 10.86
N TYR A 97 -12.19 -1.48 11.31
CA TYR A 97 -11.60 -1.74 12.62
C TYR A 97 -12.57 -1.38 13.75
N LYS A 98 -13.22 -0.21 13.65
CA LYS A 98 -14.28 0.21 14.59
C LYS A 98 -15.49 -0.73 14.55
N SER A 99 -15.92 -1.15 13.36
CA SER A 99 -17.05 -2.09 13.23
C SER A 99 -16.78 -3.46 13.87
N ASN A 100 -15.51 -3.86 13.96
CA ASN A 100 -15.09 -5.08 14.65
C ASN A 100 -14.99 -4.91 16.18
N GLY A 101 -15.13 -3.69 16.71
CA GLY A 101 -14.97 -3.36 18.13
C GLY A 101 -13.59 -2.83 18.50
N GLY A 102 -12.71 -2.55 17.51
CA GLY A 102 -11.42 -1.94 17.74
C GLY A 102 -11.51 -0.43 17.97
N GLN A 103 -10.55 0.13 18.70
CA GLN A 103 -10.46 1.54 19.02
C GLN A 103 -9.35 2.22 18.20
N ILE A 104 -9.71 3.26 17.45
CA ILE A 104 -8.72 4.17 16.85
C ILE A 104 -8.44 5.29 17.85
N LEU A 105 -7.25 5.29 18.46
CA LEU A 105 -6.86 6.24 19.50
C LEU A 105 -6.61 7.64 18.92
N ARG A 106 -6.07 7.68 17.69
CA ARG A 106 -5.81 8.91 16.93
C ARG A 106 -5.60 8.62 15.46
N ILE A 107 -5.93 9.62 14.64
CA ILE A 107 -5.46 9.74 13.26
C ILE A 107 -4.51 10.92 13.23
N LEU A 108 -3.23 10.66 12.97
CA LEU A 108 -2.18 11.65 12.81
C LEU A 108 -1.93 11.86 11.32
N ARG A 109 -1.53 13.08 10.93
CA ARG A 109 -1.37 13.46 9.53
C ARG A 109 0.08 13.81 9.22
N VAL A 110 0.53 13.35 8.06
CA VAL A 110 1.81 13.67 7.42
C VAL A 110 1.55 14.03 5.96
N ASN A 111 2.58 14.44 5.23
CA ASN A 111 2.53 14.70 3.80
C ASN A 111 3.59 13.89 3.05
N SER A 112 3.32 13.61 1.78
CA SER A 112 4.32 13.07 0.86
C SER A 112 5.58 13.96 0.87
N GLY A 113 6.74 13.34 1.02
CA GLY A 113 8.02 14.04 1.09
C GLY A 113 8.48 14.43 2.50
N ASP A 114 7.64 14.31 3.53
CA ASP A 114 8.07 14.52 4.92
C ASP A 114 9.23 13.59 5.28
N LYS A 115 10.24 14.13 5.99
CA LYS A 115 11.46 13.39 6.39
C LYS A 115 11.62 13.27 7.90
N ASP A 116 10.93 14.09 8.67
CA ASP A 116 11.01 14.13 10.12
C ASP A 116 9.66 13.75 10.75
N PHE A 117 9.64 12.59 11.37
CA PHE A 117 8.46 12.01 12.02
C PHE A 117 8.60 12.02 13.55
N ARG A 118 9.66 12.59 14.13
CA ARG A 118 9.92 12.52 15.58
C ARG A 118 8.76 13.02 16.43
N ALA A 119 8.11 14.11 16.03
CA ALA A 119 6.94 14.65 16.73
C ALA A 119 5.71 13.74 16.61
N ILE A 120 5.50 13.09 15.46
CA ILE A 120 4.43 12.11 15.26
C ILE A 120 4.71 10.88 16.10
N VAL A 121 5.94 10.34 16.06
CA VAL A 121 6.38 9.19 16.86
C VAL A 121 6.19 9.43 18.36
N ALA A 122 6.55 10.62 18.86
CA ALA A 122 6.33 10.99 20.26
C ALA A 122 4.84 10.98 20.65
N GLN A 123 3.96 11.49 19.77
CA GLN A 123 2.52 11.43 19.97
C GLN A 123 2.00 9.99 19.97
N VAL A 124 2.43 9.15 19.01
CA VAL A 124 2.07 7.73 18.98
C VAL A 124 2.49 7.03 20.26
N LYS A 125 3.74 7.27 20.71
CA LYS A 125 4.27 6.71 21.96
C LYS A 125 3.43 7.12 23.18
N SER A 126 2.98 8.37 23.25
CA SER A 126 2.12 8.84 24.35
C SER A 126 0.72 8.21 24.37
N LEU A 127 0.22 7.79 23.20
CA LEU A 127 -1.09 7.16 23.06
C LEU A 127 -1.05 5.67 23.42
N ASN A 128 0.14 5.04 23.39
CA ASN A 128 0.36 3.63 23.70
C ASN A 128 -0.60 2.66 22.94
N PRO A 129 -0.67 2.71 21.59
CA PRO A 129 -1.48 1.76 20.83
C PRO A 129 -0.88 0.35 20.83
N GLU A 130 -1.68 -0.65 20.48
CA GLU A 130 -1.19 -2.01 20.20
C GLU A 130 -0.74 -2.19 18.75
N PHE A 131 -1.22 -1.34 17.83
CA PHE A 131 -0.88 -1.38 16.41
C PHE A 131 -0.76 0.02 15.78
N ILE A 132 0.13 0.18 14.81
CA ILE A 132 0.24 1.40 14.01
C ILE A 132 -0.05 1.09 12.56
N PHE A 133 -1.13 1.68 12.02
CA PHE A 133 -1.41 1.62 10.60
C PHE A 133 -0.80 2.82 9.88
N LEU A 134 0.05 2.55 8.90
CA LEU A 134 0.82 3.49 8.11
C LEU A 134 0.43 3.32 6.63
N PRO A 135 -0.72 3.84 6.16
CA PRO A 135 -1.08 3.82 4.73
C PRO A 135 -0.17 4.75 3.92
N LEU A 136 1.13 4.51 3.92
CA LEU A 136 2.18 5.32 3.34
C LEU A 136 2.94 4.50 2.29
N TYR A 137 3.60 5.18 1.36
CA TYR A 137 4.56 4.54 0.46
C TYR A 137 5.89 4.25 1.18
N TYR A 138 6.70 3.37 0.59
CA TYR A 138 7.95 2.87 1.15
C TYR A 138 8.90 3.96 1.69
N SER A 139 8.94 5.13 1.07
CA SER A 139 9.86 6.22 1.46
C SER A 139 9.52 6.78 2.84
N GLU A 140 8.29 7.20 3.06
CA GLU A 140 7.84 7.74 4.35
C GLU A 140 7.68 6.64 5.40
N ALA A 141 7.17 5.46 5.00
CA ALA A 141 7.01 4.31 5.90
C ALA A 141 8.35 3.85 6.50
N SER A 142 9.40 3.73 5.67
CA SER A 142 10.74 3.31 6.12
C SER A 142 11.37 4.31 7.09
N LEU A 143 11.23 5.62 6.82
CA LEU A 143 11.70 6.68 7.70
C LEU A 143 10.94 6.69 9.03
N PHE A 144 9.61 6.53 8.99
CA PHE A 144 8.79 6.43 10.19
C PHE A 144 9.19 5.23 11.06
N ALA A 145 9.36 4.04 10.45
CA ALA A 145 9.75 2.82 11.15
C ALA A 145 11.12 2.99 11.82
N ARG A 146 12.12 3.55 11.11
CA ARG A 146 13.45 3.83 11.67
C ARG A 146 13.41 4.81 12.84
N GLN A 147 12.67 5.91 12.70
CA GLN A 147 12.57 6.92 13.75
C GLN A 147 11.79 6.39 14.96
N SER A 148 10.81 5.53 14.76
CA SER A 148 10.12 4.81 15.82
C SER A 148 11.08 3.91 16.61
N LYS A 149 11.88 3.10 15.91
CA LYS A 149 12.89 2.23 16.53
C LYS A 149 13.92 3.04 17.33
N LEU A 150 14.45 4.14 16.76
CA LEU A 150 15.38 5.04 17.46
C LEU A 150 14.77 5.69 18.72
N ALA A 151 13.48 5.96 18.71
CA ALA A 151 12.75 6.49 19.86
C ALA A 151 12.33 5.41 20.88
N GLY A 152 12.70 4.15 20.65
CA GLY A 152 12.30 3.00 21.48
C GLY A 152 10.80 2.66 21.39
N LEU A 153 10.14 3.01 20.29
CA LEU A 153 8.75 2.65 19.99
C LEU A 153 8.72 1.35 19.17
N ASN A 154 8.66 0.22 19.87
CA ASN A 154 8.70 -1.11 19.28
C ASN A 154 7.29 -1.73 19.25
N ILE A 155 6.35 -1.07 18.57
CA ILE A 155 4.96 -1.52 18.40
C ILE A 155 4.82 -2.14 17.00
N PRO A 156 4.07 -3.24 16.84
CA PRO A 156 3.74 -3.78 15.52
C PRO A 156 3.17 -2.71 14.58
N MET A 157 3.71 -2.65 13.37
CA MET A 157 3.33 -1.68 12.36
C MET A 157 2.86 -2.40 11.10
N GLY A 158 1.99 -1.75 10.34
CA GLY A 158 1.71 -2.23 9.00
C GLY A 158 1.18 -1.18 8.05
N SER A 159 1.30 -1.50 6.77
CA SER A 159 0.90 -0.66 5.63
C SER A 159 0.01 -1.46 4.67
N ALA A 160 -0.27 -0.86 3.51
CA ALA A 160 -0.84 -1.56 2.37
C ALA A 160 0.25 -1.86 1.32
N ASP A 161 -0.16 -2.15 0.09
CA ASP A 161 0.69 -2.47 -1.06
C ASP A 161 1.82 -1.47 -1.36
N GLY A 162 1.71 -0.21 -0.92
CA GLY A 162 2.70 0.83 -1.16
C GLY A 162 4.09 0.61 -0.55
N VAL A 163 4.25 -0.40 0.31
CA VAL A 163 5.56 -0.81 0.89
C VAL A 163 6.05 -2.16 0.34
N ALA A 164 5.32 -2.79 -0.58
CA ALA A 164 5.61 -4.12 -1.12
C ALA A 164 6.77 -4.10 -2.15
N ASP A 165 7.89 -3.48 -1.79
CA ASP A 165 9.08 -3.33 -2.62
C ASP A 165 10.36 -3.52 -1.79
N GLN A 166 11.40 -4.10 -2.40
CA GLN A 166 12.69 -4.32 -1.74
C GLN A 166 13.30 -3.01 -1.20
N THR A 167 13.00 -1.88 -1.82
CA THR A 167 13.42 -0.54 -1.39
C THR A 167 12.93 -0.23 0.02
N PHE A 168 11.72 -0.68 0.42
CA PHE A 168 11.25 -0.51 1.80
C PHE A 168 12.19 -1.18 2.79
N ILE A 169 12.53 -2.46 2.56
CA ILE A 169 13.43 -3.24 3.41
C ILE A 169 14.81 -2.58 3.46
N SER A 170 15.37 -2.20 2.30
CA SER A 170 16.68 -1.55 2.23
C SER A 170 16.72 -0.20 2.97
N LEU A 171 15.66 0.60 2.88
CA LEU A 171 15.59 1.91 3.55
C LEU A 171 15.29 1.80 5.04
N ALA A 172 14.48 0.83 5.45
CA ALA A 172 14.10 0.63 6.85
C ALA A 172 15.17 -0.11 7.66
N GLY A 173 15.97 -0.98 7.02
CA GLY A 173 16.91 -1.87 7.69
C GLY A 173 16.20 -2.73 8.73
N ASP A 174 16.82 -2.97 9.88
CA ASP A 174 16.21 -3.77 10.97
C ASP A 174 14.88 -3.22 11.52
N ALA A 175 14.42 -2.05 11.09
CA ALA A 175 13.09 -1.55 11.42
C ALA A 175 11.97 -2.14 10.53
N SER A 176 12.31 -2.86 9.44
CA SER A 176 11.33 -3.62 8.65
C SER A 176 10.95 -4.96 9.28
N GLU A 177 11.71 -5.44 10.27
CA GLU A 177 11.45 -6.74 10.88
C GLU A 177 10.09 -6.78 11.58
N GLY A 178 9.28 -7.78 11.23
CA GLY A 178 7.91 -7.93 11.73
C GLY A 178 6.88 -6.94 11.17
N TYR A 179 7.27 -6.14 10.17
CA TYR A 179 6.36 -5.20 9.50
C TYR A 179 5.34 -5.96 8.63
N ILE A 180 4.06 -5.58 8.72
CA ILE A 180 2.97 -6.26 8.02
C ILE A 180 2.48 -5.39 6.87
N PHE A 181 2.13 -5.98 5.74
CA PHE A 181 1.48 -5.26 4.65
C PHE A 181 0.46 -6.14 3.92
N THR A 182 -0.47 -5.52 3.21
CA THR A 182 -1.37 -6.21 2.28
C THR A 182 -0.82 -6.14 0.87
N ASP A 183 -1.09 -7.18 0.08
CA ASP A 183 -0.63 -7.23 -1.30
C ASP A 183 -1.54 -8.07 -2.20
N SER A 184 -1.41 -7.91 -3.52
CA SER A 184 -2.22 -8.62 -4.54
C SER A 184 -1.67 -10.01 -4.90
N PHE A 185 -0.40 -10.27 -4.62
CA PHE A 185 0.27 -11.50 -5.04
C PHE A 185 1.19 -12.06 -3.94
N ASP A 186 1.09 -13.37 -3.73
CA ASP A 186 2.02 -14.12 -2.87
C ASP A 186 2.64 -15.26 -3.69
N ALA A 187 3.92 -15.11 -4.02
CA ALA A 187 4.67 -16.10 -4.78
C ALA A 187 4.80 -17.45 -4.05
N ASN A 188 4.68 -17.46 -2.73
CA ASN A 188 4.74 -18.66 -1.91
C ASN A 188 3.40 -19.40 -1.85
N ASN A 189 2.31 -18.75 -2.25
CA ASN A 189 0.96 -19.33 -2.25
C ASN A 189 0.22 -19.10 -3.59
N PRO A 190 0.75 -19.63 -4.71
CA PRO A 190 0.14 -19.42 -6.02
C PRO A 190 -1.16 -20.21 -6.18
N THR A 191 -2.27 -19.49 -6.37
CA THR A 191 -3.62 -20.06 -6.36
C THR A 191 -4.07 -20.61 -7.73
N THR A 192 -3.40 -20.24 -8.83
CA THR A 192 -3.79 -20.65 -10.19
C THR A 192 -2.67 -21.37 -10.93
N LYS A 193 -3.03 -22.06 -12.03
CA LYS A 193 -2.04 -22.64 -12.95
C LYS A 193 -1.15 -21.55 -13.57
N LEU A 194 -1.76 -20.45 -14.00
CA LEU A 194 -1.06 -19.32 -14.61
C LEU A 194 -0.04 -18.69 -13.65
N SER A 195 -0.40 -18.48 -12.38
CA SER A 195 0.54 -17.93 -11.38
C SER A 195 1.73 -18.87 -11.15
N LYS A 196 1.52 -20.19 -11.15
CA LYS A 196 2.61 -21.18 -11.00
C LYS A 196 3.54 -21.15 -12.21
N GLU A 197 2.99 -21.04 -13.41
CA GLU A 197 3.77 -20.93 -14.65
C GLU A 197 4.57 -19.62 -14.69
N PHE A 198 3.95 -18.50 -14.30
CA PHE A 198 4.61 -17.20 -14.24
C PHE A 198 5.82 -17.21 -13.29
N ILE A 199 5.67 -17.76 -12.07
CA ILE A 199 6.79 -17.90 -11.11
C ILE A 199 7.93 -18.73 -11.72
N SER A 200 7.61 -19.82 -12.43
CA SER A 200 8.64 -20.64 -13.08
C SER A 200 9.38 -19.90 -14.20
N VAL A 201 8.67 -19.11 -15.00
CA VAL A 201 9.29 -18.28 -16.04
C VAL A 201 10.14 -17.18 -15.41
N TYR A 202 9.64 -16.53 -14.37
CA TYR A 202 10.36 -15.50 -13.64
C TYR A 202 11.66 -16.03 -13.02
N GLU A 203 11.60 -17.20 -12.37
CA GLU A 203 12.77 -17.85 -11.78
C GLU A 203 13.85 -18.16 -12.82
N LYS A 204 13.46 -18.68 -13.99
CA LYS A 204 14.40 -18.94 -15.09
C LYS A 204 15.06 -17.65 -15.59
N ALA A 205 14.33 -16.54 -15.59
CA ALA A 205 14.82 -15.25 -16.10
C ALA A 205 15.63 -14.45 -15.07
N LYS A 206 15.32 -14.57 -13.78
CA LYS A 206 15.85 -13.71 -12.70
C LYS A 206 16.67 -14.45 -11.65
N GLY A 207 16.69 -15.79 -11.69
CA GLY A 207 17.43 -16.63 -10.74
C GLY A 207 16.81 -16.68 -9.34
N THR A 208 15.57 -16.22 -9.16
CA THR A 208 14.86 -16.24 -7.88
C THR A 208 13.37 -16.54 -8.06
N LYS A 209 12.77 -17.24 -7.10
CA LYS A 209 11.31 -17.45 -7.01
C LYS A 209 10.60 -16.30 -6.28
N GLU A 210 11.34 -15.38 -5.70
CA GLU A 210 10.80 -14.18 -5.06
C GLU A 210 10.37 -13.21 -6.15
N VAL A 211 9.11 -13.36 -6.56
CA VAL A 211 8.47 -12.48 -7.53
C VAL A 211 7.89 -11.29 -6.76
N PRO A 212 8.41 -10.06 -6.95
CA PRO A 212 7.77 -8.87 -6.40
C PRO A 212 6.36 -8.74 -6.97
N ASN A 213 5.39 -8.31 -6.17
CA ASN A 213 4.01 -8.17 -6.62
C ASN A 213 3.88 -7.29 -7.87
N PHE A 214 4.57 -6.15 -7.91
CA PHE A 214 4.50 -5.24 -9.06
C PHE A 214 4.98 -5.91 -10.37
N SER A 215 5.94 -6.85 -10.29
CA SER A 215 6.34 -7.65 -11.46
C SER A 215 5.25 -8.61 -11.94
N ALA A 216 4.42 -9.12 -11.04
CA ALA A 216 3.30 -9.99 -11.38
C ALA A 216 2.11 -9.22 -11.97
N MET A 217 1.97 -7.94 -11.61
CA MET A 217 0.84 -7.09 -12.01
C MET A 217 1.05 -6.38 -13.36
N GLY A 218 2.31 -6.23 -13.81
CA GLY A 218 2.68 -5.64 -15.10
C GLY A 218 3.51 -4.38 -14.97
#